data_AF-A0A8T7GJ32-F1
#
_entry.id   AF-A0A8T7GJ32-F1
#
_cell.length_a   1.000
_cell.length_b   1.000
_cell.length_c   1.000
_cell.angle_alpha   90.00
_cell.angle_beta   90.00
_cell.angle_gamma   90.00
#
_symmetry.space_group_name_H-M   'P 1'
#
loop_
_entity.id
_entity.type
_entity.pdbx_description
1 polymer ?
#
loop_
_entity_poly.entity_id
_entity_poly.type
_entity_poly.pdbx_seq_one_letter_code
_entity_poly.pdbx_strand_id
1 'polypeptide(L)'
;MKIFNGRLATEEYMSTHSLTFSTPEMNLKKFALWLSEHVVNKEKNEELPRLFLYIEEKKDNNDGNSVSNDNTKPDIDDTFRPTGAVIDMYKTIDSKPSDNRYCLECGNKLKGNSKFCINCGTKQE
;
A
#
# COMPACT_ATOMS: atom_id res chain seq x y z
N MET A 1 -21.31 -1.45 7.53
CA MET A 1 -21.47 -0.22 6.68
C MET A 1 -21.21 -0.58 5.22
N LYS A 2 -21.96 -0.05 4.24
CA LYS A 2 -21.63 -0.23 2.82
C LYS A 2 -20.44 0.66 2.46
N ILE A 3 -19.38 0.10 1.89
CA ILE A 3 -18.15 0.82 1.55
C ILE A 3 -17.79 0.55 0.09
N PHE A 4 -17.39 1.61 -0.60
CA PHE A 4 -16.94 1.53 -1.98
C PHE A 4 -15.45 1.17 -2.05
N ASN A 5 -15.12 0.06 -2.73
CA ASN A 5 -13.75 -0.34 -3.00
C ASN A 5 -13.23 0.34 -4.28
N GLY A 6 -12.81 1.60 -4.13
CA GLY A 6 -12.29 2.39 -5.24
C GLY A 6 -10.99 1.84 -5.85
N ARG A 7 -10.22 1.06 -5.09
CA ARG A 7 -8.96 0.48 -5.58
C ARG A 7 -9.21 -0.59 -6.63
N LEU A 8 -10.08 -1.56 -6.33
CA LEU A 8 -10.46 -2.62 -7.29
C LEU A 8 -11.09 -2.02 -8.55
N ALA A 9 -11.98 -1.06 -8.40
CA ALA A 9 -12.60 -0.37 -9.54
C ALA A 9 -11.56 0.32 -10.43
N THR A 10 -10.57 0.98 -9.82
CA THR A 10 -9.50 1.66 -10.55
C THR A 10 -8.57 0.67 -11.24
N GLU A 11 -8.17 -0.42 -10.57
CA GLU A 11 -7.33 -1.47 -11.15
C GLU A 11 -7.99 -2.11 -12.38
N GLU A 12 -9.29 -2.42 -12.30
CA GLU A 12 -10.05 -2.94 -13.44
C GLU A 12 -10.14 -1.92 -14.58
N TYR A 13 -10.45 -0.66 -14.27
CA TYR A 13 -10.50 0.40 -15.28
C TYR A 13 -9.16 0.57 -16.00
N MET A 14 -8.05 0.64 -15.26
CA MET A 14 -6.70 0.77 -15.82
C MET A 14 -6.27 -0.46 -16.62
N SER A 15 -6.77 -1.65 -16.29
CA SER A 15 -6.49 -2.88 -17.05
C SER A 15 -7.22 -2.94 -18.39
N THR A 16 -8.37 -2.26 -18.51
CA THR A 16 -9.25 -2.31 -19.68
C THR A 16 -9.13 -1.08 -20.59
N HIS A 17 -8.71 0.07 -20.05
CA HIS A 17 -8.64 1.34 -20.76
C HIS A 17 -7.20 1.88 -20.83
N SER A 18 -6.79 2.29 -22.03
CA SER A 18 -5.49 2.96 -22.21
C SER A 18 -5.52 4.38 -21.62
N LEU A 19 -4.50 4.70 -20.83
CA LEU A 19 -4.27 6.03 -20.26
C LEU A 19 -3.42 6.94 -21.16
N THR A 20 -3.00 6.46 -22.32
CA THR A 20 -2.10 7.19 -23.20
C THR A 20 -2.70 8.53 -23.65
N PHE A 21 -1.89 9.59 -23.56
CA PHE A 21 -2.20 10.95 -24.02
C PHE A 21 -3.42 11.64 -23.38
N SER A 22 -3.95 11.14 -22.26
CA SER A 22 -5.09 11.75 -21.57
C SER A 22 -4.63 12.60 -20.37
N THR A 23 -5.22 13.80 -20.20
CA THR A 23 -5.01 14.59 -18.98
C THR A 23 -5.60 13.86 -17.77
N PRO A 24 -5.06 14.06 -16.55
CA PRO A 24 -5.63 13.45 -15.34
C PRO A 24 -7.13 13.72 -15.17
N GLU A 25 -7.57 14.94 -15.52
CA GLU A 25 -8.99 15.33 -15.46
C GLU A 25 -9.86 14.53 -16.45
N MET A 26 -9.38 14.28 -17.67
CA MET A 26 -10.09 13.46 -18.65
C MET A 26 -10.17 11.99 -18.22
N ASN A 27 -9.10 11.45 -17.64
CA ASN A 27 -9.11 10.08 -17.11
C ASN A 27 -10.15 9.95 -15.97
N LEU A 28 -10.21 10.91 -15.06
CA LEU A 28 -11.18 10.91 -13.97
C LEU A 28 -12.63 10.98 -14.49
N LYS A 29 -12.90 11.84 -15.49
CA LYS A 29 -14.23 11.93 -16.12
C LYS A 29 -14.64 10.63 -16.82
N LYS A 30 -13.72 10.02 -17.57
CA LYS A 30 -13.96 8.73 -18.24
C LYS A 30 -14.21 7.62 -17.22
N PHE A 31 -13.45 7.58 -16.13
CA PHE A 31 -13.65 6.64 -15.04
C PHE A 31 -15.01 6.80 -14.37
N ALA A 32 -15.43 8.04 -14.08
CA ALA A 32 -16.75 8.32 -13.50
C ALA A 32 -17.89 7.89 -14.43
N LEU A 33 -17.77 8.16 -15.75
CA LEU A 33 -18.73 7.71 -16.75
C LEU A 33 -18.80 6.17 -16.82
N TRP A 34 -17.64 5.51 -16.79
CA TRP A 34 -17.55 4.05 -16.80
C TRP A 34 -18.20 3.40 -15.57
N LEU A 35 -18.08 4.01 -14.39
CA LEU A 35 -18.77 3.54 -13.17
C LEU A 35 -20.31 3.69 -13.25
N SER A 36 -20.78 4.69 -14.02
CA SER A 36 -22.21 4.94 -14.21
C SER A 36 -22.86 4.07 -15.29
N GLU A 37 -22.06 3.35 -16.08
CA GLU A 37 -22.55 2.44 -17.11
C GLU A 37 -23.37 1.30 -16.48
N HIS A 38 -24.51 0.94 -17.09
CA HIS A 38 -25.34 -0.15 -16.61
C HIS A 38 -24.75 -1.48 -17.08
N VAL A 39 -24.56 -2.41 -16.14
CA VAL A 39 -24.03 -3.74 -16.41
C VAL A 39 -25.05 -4.76 -15.95
N VAL A 40 -25.26 -5.80 -16.75
CA VAL A 40 -26.14 -6.91 -16.39
C VAL A 40 -25.45 -7.72 -15.29
N ASN A 41 -26.04 -7.73 -14.10
CA ASN A 41 -25.55 -8.59 -13.02
C ASN A 41 -26.00 -10.04 -13.30
N LYS A 42 -25.01 -10.94 -13.46
CA LYS A 42 -25.24 -12.37 -13.75
C LYS A 42 -26.07 -13.09 -12.70
N GLU A 43 -26.09 -12.60 -11.46
CA GLU A 43 -26.77 -13.28 -10.35
C GLU A 43 -28.26 -12.94 -10.24
N LYS A 44 -28.65 -11.70 -10.60
CA LYS A 44 -30.02 -11.20 -10.42
C LYS A 44 -30.74 -10.86 -11.72
N ASN A 45 -30.04 -10.87 -12.86
CA ASN A 45 -30.58 -10.46 -14.16
C ASN A 45 -31.18 -9.04 -14.11
N GLU A 46 -30.59 -8.18 -13.28
CA GLU A 46 -30.95 -6.77 -13.11
C GLU A 46 -29.86 -5.90 -13.75
N GLU A 47 -30.27 -4.83 -14.42
CA GLU A 47 -29.37 -3.79 -14.94
C GLU A 47 -29.03 -2.82 -13.81
N LEU A 48 -27.81 -2.93 -13.30
CA LEU A 48 -27.32 -2.07 -12.21
C LEU A 48 -26.11 -1.27 -12.71
N PRO A 49 -25.93 -0.02 -12.25
CA PRO A 49 -24.70 0.71 -12.49
C PRO A 49 -23.49 -0.09 -12.02
N ARG A 50 -22.42 -0.10 -12.82
CA ARG A 50 -21.17 -0.83 -12.55
C ARG A 50 -20.61 -0.54 -11.15
N LEU A 51 -20.79 0.69 -10.66
CA LEU A 51 -20.44 1.10 -9.30
C LEU A 51 -20.88 0.10 -8.22
N PHE A 52 -22.08 -0.49 -8.35
CA PHE A 52 -22.63 -1.42 -7.36
C PHE A 52 -21.84 -2.73 -7.23
N LEU A 53 -21.06 -3.10 -8.25
CA LEU A 53 -20.20 -4.29 -8.20
C LEU A 53 -19.03 -4.15 -7.21
N TYR A 54 -18.64 -2.90 -6.90
CA TYR A 54 -17.52 -2.60 -6.01
C TYR A 54 -17.97 -2.10 -4.64
N ILE A 55 -19.25 -2.25 -4.30
CA ILE A 55 -19.75 -1.93 -2.96
C ILE A 55 -19.66 -3.19 -2.10
N GLU A 56 -18.79 -3.15 -1.08
CA GLU A 56 -18.60 -4.20 -0.11
C GLU A 56 -19.31 -3.89 1.21
N GLU A 57 -19.74 -4.92 1.93
CA GLU A 57 -20.28 -4.78 3.28
C GLU A 57 -19.15 -4.89 4.31
N LYS A 58 -18.78 -3.77 4.94
CA LYS A 58 -17.87 -3.80 6.09
C LYS A 58 -18.63 -4.37 7.29
N LYS A 59 -18.20 -5.55 7.74
CA LYS A 59 -18.51 -6.10 9.06
C LYS A 59 -17.64 -5.36 10.08
N ASP A 60 -18.26 -4.80 11.12
CA ASP A 60 -17.56 -4.11 12.20
C ASP A 60 -16.80 -5.14 13.05
N ASN A 61 -15.61 -5.54 12.59
CA ASN A 61 -14.73 -6.39 13.39
C ASN A 61 -14.05 -5.53 14.46
N ASN A 62 -14.61 -5.60 15.66
CA ASN A 62 -14.07 -5.05 16.91
C ASN A 62 -12.86 -5.86 17.42
N ASP A 63 -11.93 -6.24 16.55
CA ASP A 63 -10.70 -6.94 16.94
C ASP A 63 -9.49 -6.04 16.69
N GLY A 64 -8.91 -5.56 17.79
CA GLY A 64 -7.81 -4.59 17.85
C GLY A 64 -6.45 -5.10 17.37
N ASN A 65 -6.41 -5.80 16.24
CA ASN A 65 -5.16 -6.25 15.61
C ASN A 65 -5.07 -5.71 14.18
N SER A 66 -4.94 -4.39 14.06
CA SER A 66 -4.82 -3.67 12.80
C SER A 66 -3.39 -3.71 12.27
N VAL A 67 -3.02 -4.82 11.63
CA VAL A 67 -2.02 -4.74 10.55
C VAL A 67 -2.74 -4.14 9.35
N SER A 68 -2.49 -2.85 9.11
CA SER A 68 -3.20 -1.98 8.17
C SER A 68 -2.99 -2.38 6.70
N ASN A 69 -3.59 -3.49 6.28
CA ASN A 69 -3.88 -3.80 4.88
C ASN A 69 -5.32 -3.37 4.55
N ASP A 70 -5.72 -2.17 4.98
CA ASP A 70 -7.03 -1.59 4.65
C ASP A 70 -6.97 -1.08 3.21
N ASN A 71 -7.01 -2.02 2.27
CA ASN A 71 -6.97 -1.83 0.81
C ASN A 71 -8.07 -0.91 0.27
N THR A 72 -9.00 -0.49 1.14
CA THR A 72 -10.17 0.32 0.84
C THR A 72 -9.91 1.82 1.07
N LYS A 73 -8.80 2.20 1.71
CA LYS A 73 -8.41 3.61 1.87
C LYS A 73 -7.21 3.95 0.97
N PRO A 74 -7.20 5.15 0.36
CA PRO A 74 -5.98 5.65 -0.27
C PRO A 74 -4.90 5.82 0.81
N ASP A 75 -3.67 5.46 0.46
CA ASP A 75 -2.51 5.72 1.30
C ASP A 75 -2.29 7.23 1.36
N ILE A 76 -2.81 7.85 2.41
CA ILE A 76 -2.69 9.29 2.71
C ILE A 76 -1.48 9.59 3.59
N ASP A 77 -0.73 8.56 3.97
CA ASP A 77 0.51 8.76 4.71
C ASP A 77 1.62 9.16 3.72
N ASP A 78 2.38 10.19 4.06
CA ASP A 78 3.55 10.63 3.28
C ASP A 78 4.72 9.63 3.37
N THR A 79 4.53 8.52 4.10
CA THR A 79 5.48 7.42 4.17
C THR A 79 5.67 6.79 2.80
N PHE A 80 6.83 7.04 2.21
CA PHE A 80 7.25 6.39 0.97
C PHE A 80 7.27 4.87 1.14
N ARG A 81 6.35 4.18 0.46
CA ARG A 81 6.30 2.72 0.39
C ARG A 81 6.65 2.29 -1.03
N PRO A 82 7.82 1.69 -1.26
CA PRO A 82 8.18 1.23 -2.59
C PRO A 82 7.20 0.14 -3.06
N THR A 83 6.72 0.23 -4.29
CA THR A 83 5.79 -0.73 -4.89
C THR A 83 6.35 -1.30 -6.20
N GLY A 84 5.93 -2.51 -6.57
CA GLY A 84 6.34 -3.16 -7.83
C GLY A 84 7.85 -3.43 -7.92
N ALA A 85 8.44 -3.16 -9.09
CA ALA A 85 9.83 -3.53 -9.39
C ALA A 85 10.89 -2.82 -8.53
N VAL A 86 10.55 -1.69 -7.88
CA VAL A 86 11.49 -0.94 -7.04
C VAL A 86 11.54 -1.42 -5.59
N ILE A 87 10.71 -2.41 -5.20
CA ILE A 87 10.68 -2.96 -3.84
C ILE A 87 12.06 -3.47 -3.43
N ASP A 88 12.72 -4.25 -4.29
CA ASP A 88 14.00 -4.88 -3.96
C ASP A 88 15.14 -3.87 -3.75
N MET A 89 15.08 -2.73 -4.43
CA MET A 89 16.09 -1.68 -4.30
C MET A 89 15.99 -0.94 -2.95
N TYR A 90 14.78 -0.83 -2.41
CA TYR A 90 14.50 -0.06 -1.18
C TYR A 90 14.31 -0.94 0.07
N LYS A 91 14.26 -2.26 -0.08
CA LYS A 91 14.08 -3.24 1.02
C LYS A 91 15.11 -3.14 2.15
N THR A 92 16.28 -2.54 1.90
CA THR A 92 17.35 -2.37 2.90
C THR A 92 17.17 -1.14 3.80
N ILE A 93 16.24 -0.23 3.47
CA ILE A 93 16.06 1.03 4.20
C ILE A 93 15.16 0.84 5.43
N ASP A 94 14.19 -0.09 5.37
CA ASP A 94 13.23 -0.33 6.46
C ASP A 94 13.75 -1.27 7.56
N SER A 95 14.91 -1.91 7.37
CA SER A 95 15.58 -2.62 8.45
C SER A 95 16.28 -1.61 9.36
N LYS A 96 15.55 -0.97 10.28
CA LYS A 96 16.15 -0.40 11.49
C LYS A 96 16.92 -1.52 12.18
N PRO A 97 18.25 -1.56 12.18
CA PRO A 97 18.96 -2.55 13.00
C PRO A 97 18.56 -2.27 14.45
N SER A 98 18.13 -3.30 15.17
CA SER A 98 17.86 -3.21 16.60
C SER A 98 19.06 -2.56 17.30
N ASP A 99 18.85 -1.35 17.80
CA ASP A 99 19.90 -0.36 18.03
C ASP A 99 20.65 -0.55 19.37
N ASN A 100 20.75 -1.80 19.84
CA ASN A 100 21.35 -2.15 21.11
C ASN A 100 22.43 -3.24 20.95
N ARG A 101 23.41 -2.99 20.05
CA ARG A 101 24.67 -3.74 20.06
C ARG A 101 25.65 -3.05 21.01
N TYR A 102 26.39 -3.84 21.79
CA TYR A 102 27.42 -3.34 22.71
C TYR A 102 28.79 -3.87 22.27
N CYS A 103 29.83 -3.10 22.54
CA CYS A 103 31.19 -3.52 22.24
C CYS A 103 31.60 -4.72 23.10
N LEU A 104 32.15 -5.76 22.45
CA LEU A 104 32.65 -6.96 23.13
C LEU A 104 33.78 -6.68 24.14
N GLU A 105 34.55 -5.62 23.93
CA GLU A 105 35.72 -5.28 24.77
C GLU A 105 35.41 -4.20 25.81
N CYS A 106 34.77 -3.10 25.42
CA CYS A 106 34.58 -1.94 26.30
C CYS A 106 33.15 -1.73 26.80
N GLY A 107 32.19 -2.57 26.36
CA GLY A 107 30.78 -2.46 26.74
C GLY A 107 30.07 -1.21 26.23
N ASN A 108 30.72 -0.36 25.42
CA ASN A 108 30.10 0.86 24.93
C ASN A 108 29.01 0.57 23.89
N LYS A 109 27.97 1.41 23.86
CA LYS A 109 26.84 1.27 22.93
C LYS A 109 27.30 1.56 21.50
N LEU A 110 27.09 0.60 20.61
CA LEU A 110 27.41 0.69 19.19
C LEU A 110 26.17 1.13 18.40
N LYS A 111 26.36 2.03 17.44
CA LYS A 111 25.30 2.44 16.51
C LYS A 111 25.14 1.37 15.43
N GLY A 112 23.96 0.74 15.33
CA GLY A 112 23.58 -0.17 14.24
C GLY A 112 24.70 -1.08 13.73
N ASN A 113 24.84 -1.19 12.40
CA ASN A 113 25.78 -2.05 11.66
C ASN A 113 27.26 -1.59 11.71
N SER A 114 27.71 -0.90 12.77
CA SER A 114 29.12 -0.48 12.91
C SER A 114 30.09 -1.68 13.00
N LYS A 115 31.09 -1.73 12.11
CA LYS A 115 32.14 -2.78 12.07
C LYS A 115 33.25 -2.57 13.09
N PHE A 116 33.33 -1.39 13.70
CA PHE A 116 34.38 -1.01 14.66
C PHE A 116 33.75 -0.20 15.80
N CYS A 117 34.31 -0.36 17.00
CA CYS A 117 33.93 0.49 18.13
C CYS A 117 34.55 1.88 18.00
N ILE A 118 33.73 2.93 18.10
CA ILE A 118 34.19 4.33 18.07
C ILE A 118 35.05 4.74 19.28
N ASN A 119 35.00 3.96 20.37
CA ASN A 119 35.68 4.31 21.62
C ASN A 119 37.00 3.54 21.81
N CYS A 120 37.02 2.24 21.51
CA CYS A 120 38.21 1.39 21.70
C CYS A 120 38.85 0.90 20.39
N GLY A 121 38.24 1.17 19.23
CA GLY A 121 38.77 0.75 17.92
C GLY A 121 38.66 -0.74 17.59
N THR A 122 38.21 -1.58 18.53
CA THR A 122 38.08 -3.03 18.30
C THR A 122 37.08 -3.35 17.20
N LYS A 123 37.48 -4.22 16.27
CA LYS A 123 36.60 -4.78 15.24
C LYS A 123 35.46 -5.57 15.90
N GLN A 124 34.24 -5.29 15.48
CA GLN A 124 33.03 -5.97 15.94
C GLN A 124 32.59 -6.87 14.79
N GLU A 125 32.79 -8.18 14.94
CA GLU A 125 32.31 -9.21 13.99
C GLU A 125 30.85 -9.56 14.23
#